data_AF-A0A0F9NAL9-F1
#
_entry.id   AF-A0A0F9NAL9-F1
#
_cell.length_a   1.000
_cell.length_b   1.000
_cell.length_c   1.000
_cell.angle_alpha   90.00
_cell.angle_beta   90.00
_cell.angle_gamma   90.00
#
_symmetry.space_group_name_H-M   'P 1'
#
loop_
_entity.id
_entity.type
_entity.pdbx_description
1 polymer ?
#
loop_
_entity_poly.entity_id
_entity_poly.type
_entity_poly.pdbx_seq_one_letter_code
_entity_poly.pdbx_strand_id
1 'polypeptide(L)'
;MTEKRVRNLLQCYLDDHRVQWRKKLAGDGSGWPEDPPPCPCSLCNKARAVIGESLAGGVKARGIGLVGSSPARRPEEKEVLIMEKPERDKKCLSYWLPLIEAAGLPVPRTVIVETDVELVALLDGESPIGLEGFLICLRAAGDQLGWPAFLRTGHTSGKHEWKRTCYVPSGDKLGRHVYALVEFSNCVNEPLGLPTNVWCMRELLPTKPVFTAPAYGDMPICREFRVFVDGDKVRCLHPYWPHEVLMRGFPLLRADSFEARHDLPCDFDLPDDFEEKYAALCDLRDDEETIRSLASQAGAALGGAWSVDLLDTDRGWYVTDAAEADRSFHWERCAAKATV
;
A
#
# COMPACT_ATOMS: atom_id res chain seq x y z
N MET A 1 -5.58 7.11 35.54
CA MET A 1 -6.64 7.25 34.53
C MET A 1 -6.80 5.88 33.87
N THR A 2 -7.99 5.27 33.88
CA THR A 2 -8.15 3.87 33.43
C THR A 2 -8.14 3.77 31.90
N GLU A 3 -7.55 2.71 31.36
CA GLU A 3 -7.44 2.39 29.92
C GLU A 3 -8.77 2.51 29.17
N LYS A 4 -9.88 2.17 29.83
CA LYS A 4 -11.25 2.33 29.32
C LYS A 4 -11.63 3.78 29.06
N ARG A 5 -11.15 4.72 29.87
CA ARG A 5 -11.41 6.16 29.71
C ARG A 5 -10.61 6.75 28.54
N VAL A 6 -9.40 6.23 28.29
CA VAL A 6 -8.57 6.62 27.15
C VAL A 6 -9.17 6.10 25.84
N ARG A 7 -9.62 4.83 25.77
CA ARG A 7 -10.34 4.30 24.59
C ARG A 7 -11.61 5.09 24.27
N ASN A 8 -12.41 5.42 25.29
CA ASN A 8 -13.66 6.15 25.07
C ASN A 8 -13.42 7.58 24.58
N LEU A 9 -12.38 8.25 25.07
CA LEU A 9 -12.00 9.58 24.59
C LEU A 9 -11.44 9.55 23.16
N LEU A 10 -10.65 8.53 22.82
CA LEU A 10 -10.14 8.33 21.47
C LEU A 10 -11.27 8.03 20.48
N GLN A 11 -12.25 7.21 20.87
CA GLN A 11 -13.40 6.89 20.04
C GLN A 11 -14.30 8.14 19.80
N CYS A 12 -14.61 8.92 20.84
CA CYS A 12 -15.35 10.17 20.66
C CYS A 12 -14.60 11.19 19.80
N TYR A 13 -13.27 11.30 19.97
CA TYR A 13 -12.44 12.18 19.15
C TYR A 13 -12.46 11.77 17.67
N LEU A 14 -12.35 10.47 17.38
CA LEU A 14 -12.44 9.93 16.03
C LEU A 14 -13.84 10.15 15.41
N ASP A 15 -14.91 10.02 16.20
CA ASP A 15 -16.28 10.17 15.74
C ASP A 15 -16.63 11.65 15.44
N ASP A 16 -16.19 12.60 16.28
CA ASP A 16 -16.42 14.04 16.07
C ASP A 16 -15.63 14.59 14.86
N HIS A 17 -14.36 14.18 14.69
CA HIS A 17 -13.55 14.59 13.53
C HIS A 17 -14.08 13.99 12.21
N ARG A 18 -14.61 12.75 12.24
CA ARG A 18 -15.26 12.11 11.08
C ARG A 18 -16.51 12.86 10.60
N VAL A 19 -17.28 13.47 11.51
CA VAL A 19 -18.50 14.24 11.17
C VAL A 19 -18.16 15.61 10.56
N GLN A 20 -17.12 16.29 11.04
CA GLN A 20 -16.73 17.61 10.52
C GLN A 20 -16.17 17.52 9.09
N TRP A 21 -15.40 16.48 8.77
CA TRP A 21 -14.84 16.28 7.43
C TRP A 21 -15.87 15.85 6.38
N ARG A 22 -16.85 15.00 6.74
CA ARG A 22 -17.97 14.65 5.85
C ARG A 22 -18.77 15.87 5.39
N LYS A 23 -18.91 16.88 6.26
CA LYS A 23 -19.58 18.14 5.94
C LYS A 23 -18.75 19.03 5.00
N LYS A 24 -17.42 19.03 5.13
CA LYS A 24 -16.52 19.88 4.32
C LYS A 24 -16.31 19.32 2.90
N LEU A 25 -16.25 18.00 2.74
CA LEU A 25 -16.08 17.35 1.41
C LEU A 25 -17.39 17.18 0.62
N ALA A 26 -18.55 17.24 1.28
CA ALA A 26 -19.85 17.18 0.61
C ALA A 26 -20.40 18.57 0.23
N GLY A 27 -19.68 19.65 0.53
CA GLY A 27 -20.30 20.92 0.89
C GLY A 27 -20.33 22.06 -0.12
N ASP A 28 -19.32 22.28 -0.98
CA ASP A 28 -19.24 23.62 -1.63
C ASP A 28 -19.28 23.67 -3.16
N GLY A 29 -19.18 22.54 -3.88
CA GLY A 29 -19.38 22.53 -5.33
C GLY A 29 -18.53 23.56 -6.10
N SER A 30 -17.45 24.06 -5.49
CA SER A 30 -16.56 25.02 -6.13
C SER A 30 -15.63 24.24 -7.05
N GLY A 31 -15.86 24.39 -8.36
CA GLY A 31 -15.01 23.80 -9.38
C GLY A 31 -13.55 24.17 -9.17
N TRP A 32 -12.68 23.22 -9.51
CA TRP A 32 -11.22 23.38 -9.48
C TRP A 32 -10.79 24.59 -10.32
N PRO A 33 -9.82 25.40 -9.86
CA PRO A 33 -9.25 26.45 -10.69
C PRO A 33 -8.54 25.84 -11.92
N GLU A 34 -8.76 26.45 -13.09
CA GLU A 34 -8.37 25.89 -14.39
C GLU A 34 -6.85 25.80 -14.64
N ASP A 35 -6.00 26.33 -13.76
CA ASP A 35 -4.54 26.17 -13.89
C ASP A 35 -3.81 26.17 -12.53
N PRO A 36 -3.08 25.09 -12.17
CA PRO A 36 -2.30 25.02 -10.92
C PRO A 36 -0.95 25.77 -11.05
N PRO A 37 -0.45 26.35 -9.94
CA PRO A 37 0.88 26.95 -9.90
C PRO A 37 2.00 25.91 -10.15
N PRO A 38 3.18 26.32 -10.64
CA PRO A 38 4.26 25.40 -11.00
C PRO A 38 4.79 24.61 -9.79
N CYS A 39 4.60 23.29 -9.81
CA CYS A 39 5.15 22.33 -8.85
C CYS A 39 6.65 22.09 -9.11
N PRO A 40 7.53 22.12 -8.08
CA PRO A 40 8.98 21.97 -8.25
C PRO A 40 9.47 20.51 -8.40
N CYS A 41 8.60 19.49 -8.38
CA CYS A 41 9.05 18.09 -8.42
C CYS A 41 9.42 17.63 -9.85
N SER A 42 10.45 16.78 -9.94
CA SER A 42 11.00 16.27 -11.22
C SER A 42 9.99 15.43 -12.03
N LEU A 43 9.00 14.82 -11.36
CA LEU A 43 7.88 14.12 -11.97
C LEU A 43 6.89 15.07 -12.67
N CYS A 44 6.58 16.23 -12.08
CA CYS A 44 5.76 17.26 -12.73
C CYS A 44 6.45 17.86 -13.97
N ASN A 45 7.77 17.98 -13.95
CA ASN A 45 8.55 18.42 -15.13
C ASN A 45 8.56 17.36 -16.24
N LYS A 46 8.61 16.06 -15.90
CA LYS A 46 8.47 14.96 -16.87
C LYS A 46 7.05 14.86 -17.44
N ALA A 47 6.02 15.01 -16.60
CA ALA A 47 4.63 15.05 -17.04
C ALA A 47 4.36 16.24 -17.97
N ARG A 48 4.94 17.41 -17.70
CA ARG A 48 4.90 18.58 -18.58
C ARG A 48 5.61 18.35 -19.93
N ALA A 49 6.73 17.63 -19.95
CA ALA A 49 7.42 17.30 -21.19
C ALA A 49 6.58 16.37 -22.09
N VAL A 50 5.89 15.39 -21.51
CA VAL A 50 4.99 14.48 -22.24
C VAL A 50 3.74 15.21 -22.78
N ILE A 51 3.24 16.22 -22.06
CA ILE A 51 2.08 17.03 -22.48
C ILE A 51 2.47 18.13 -23.48
N GLY A 52 3.70 18.66 -23.40
CA GLY A 52 4.19 19.79 -24.20
C GLY A 52 4.61 19.45 -25.63
N GLU A 53 4.92 18.18 -25.96
CA GLU A 53 5.38 17.80 -27.31
C GLU A 53 4.27 17.86 -28.39
N SER A 54 3.00 18.06 -28.01
CA SER A 54 1.91 18.29 -28.96
C SER A 54 1.73 19.77 -29.36
N LEU A 55 2.42 20.71 -28.69
CA LEU A 55 2.26 22.14 -28.94
C LEU A 55 3.60 22.88 -28.86
N ALA A 56 4.19 23.12 -30.03
CA ALA A 56 5.17 24.16 -30.38
C ALA A 56 6.50 23.63 -30.93
N GLY A 57 6.63 23.76 -32.26
CA GLY A 57 7.91 23.80 -32.93
C GLY A 57 8.64 25.14 -32.72
N GLY A 58 9.97 25.06 -32.78
CA GLY A 58 10.86 26.15 -33.17
C GLY A 58 11.29 27.14 -32.09
N VAL A 59 12.58 27.15 -31.76
CA VAL A 59 13.57 28.20 -32.12
C VAL A 59 14.96 27.86 -31.51
N LYS A 60 16.02 28.12 -32.29
CA LYS A 60 17.45 28.00 -31.96
C LYS A 60 18.04 29.32 -31.44
N ALA A 61 19.05 29.25 -30.55
CA ALA A 61 20.33 30.02 -30.54
C ALA A 61 21.15 29.60 -29.29
N ARG A 62 22.39 29.05 -29.34
CA ARG A 62 23.76 29.54 -29.68
C ARG A 62 24.44 30.50 -28.67
N GLY A 63 25.67 30.13 -28.23
CA GLY A 63 26.75 31.00 -27.70
C GLY A 63 27.38 30.51 -26.35
N ILE A 64 28.55 29.84 -26.29
CA ILE A 64 29.97 30.32 -26.12
C ILE A 64 30.18 31.12 -24.80
N GLY A 65 31.23 31.01 -23.95
CA GLY A 65 32.56 30.37 -23.94
C GLY A 65 33.18 30.42 -22.51
N LEU A 66 34.09 29.49 -22.18
CA LEU A 66 35.54 29.63 -21.90
C LEU A 66 36.02 30.32 -20.59
N VAL A 67 36.66 29.48 -19.75
CA VAL A 67 37.95 29.60 -19.00
C VAL A 67 38.15 30.72 -17.97
N GLY A 68 38.50 30.28 -16.75
CA GLY A 68 39.21 31.09 -15.75
C GLY A 68 39.85 30.21 -14.66
N SER A 69 41.15 29.97 -14.78
CA SER A 69 42.00 29.19 -13.87
C SER A 69 42.62 30.06 -12.76
N SER A 70 42.62 29.59 -11.51
CA SER A 70 43.51 30.06 -10.43
C SER A 70 43.66 29.01 -9.32
N PRO A 71 44.74 29.08 -8.50
CA PRO A 71 45.58 27.92 -8.22
C PRO A 71 45.25 27.18 -6.93
N ALA A 72 45.70 25.93 -6.93
CA ALA A 72 45.57 24.92 -5.90
C ALA A 72 45.91 25.40 -4.48
N ARG A 73 44.94 25.28 -3.56
CA ARG A 73 45.18 25.10 -2.13
C ARG A 73 45.16 23.60 -1.84
N ARG A 74 46.17 23.11 -1.12
CA ARG A 74 46.22 21.73 -0.61
C ARG A 74 45.01 21.53 0.31
N PRO A 75 44.17 20.50 0.11
CA PRO A 75 43.17 20.16 1.10
C PRO A 75 43.87 19.52 2.29
N GLU A 76 43.65 20.09 3.47
CA GLU A 76 43.87 19.43 4.74
C GLU A 76 43.12 18.11 4.75
N GLU A 77 43.79 17.04 5.18
CA GLU A 77 43.19 15.72 5.39
C GLU A 77 42.12 15.86 6.48
N LYS A 78 40.88 16.12 6.05
CA LYS A 78 39.71 15.92 6.90
C LYS A 78 39.51 14.43 7.01
N GLU A 79 39.65 13.91 8.23
CA GLU A 79 39.14 12.59 8.60
C GLU A 79 37.72 12.47 8.07
N VAL A 80 37.54 11.62 7.05
CA VAL A 80 36.25 11.29 6.51
C VAL A 80 35.57 10.44 7.56
N LEU A 81 34.74 11.06 8.39
CA LEU A 81 33.74 10.35 9.17
C LEU A 81 32.89 9.61 8.13
N ILE A 82 33.15 8.32 7.95
CA ILE A 82 32.31 7.46 7.12
C ILE A 82 30.99 7.39 7.87
N MET A 83 30.07 8.30 7.54
CA MET A 83 28.69 8.16 7.95
C MET A 83 28.20 6.89 7.26
N GLU A 84 28.05 5.81 8.05
CA GLU A 84 27.42 4.59 7.59
C GLU A 84 26.10 5.00 6.90
N LYS A 85 25.94 4.57 5.64
CA LYS A 85 24.70 4.83 4.91
C LYS A 85 23.57 4.24 5.75
N PRO A 86 22.50 5.00 6.03
CA PRO A 86 21.37 4.46 6.77
C PRO A 86 20.89 3.19 6.06
N GLU A 87 20.72 2.12 6.84
CA GLU A 87 20.21 0.85 6.34
C GLU A 87 18.86 1.11 5.64
N ARG A 88 18.74 0.67 4.38
CA ARG A 88 17.50 0.88 3.62
C ARG A 88 16.39 0.05 4.26
N ASP A 89 15.23 0.67 4.44
CA ASP A 89 14.05 0.00 4.96
C ASP A 89 13.57 -1.09 3.99
N LYS A 90 13.90 -2.33 4.31
CA LYS A 90 13.59 -3.51 3.49
C LYS A 90 12.10 -3.82 3.42
N LYS A 91 11.29 -3.34 4.37
CA LYS A 91 9.83 -3.52 4.35
C LYS A 91 9.15 -2.62 3.32
N CYS A 92 9.79 -1.50 3.00
CA CYS A 92 9.20 -0.52 2.11
C CYS A 92 9.14 -1.09 0.69
N LEU A 93 7.99 -0.94 0.03
CA LEU A 93 7.78 -1.38 -1.34
C LEU A 93 8.82 -0.84 -2.33
N SER A 94 9.33 0.37 -2.13
CA SER A 94 10.38 0.95 -2.98
C SER A 94 11.73 0.23 -2.87
N TYR A 95 11.93 -0.60 -1.84
CA TYR A 95 13.10 -1.47 -1.72
C TYR A 95 12.94 -2.76 -2.52
N TRP A 96 11.88 -3.54 -2.24
CA TRP A 96 11.76 -4.91 -2.76
C TRP A 96 11.18 -4.98 -4.17
N LEU A 97 10.26 -4.08 -4.54
CA LEU A 97 9.59 -4.17 -5.84
C LEU A 97 10.55 -4.08 -7.03
N PRO A 98 11.52 -3.14 -7.08
CA PRO A 98 12.44 -3.06 -8.21
C PRO A 98 13.32 -4.31 -8.37
N LEU A 99 13.63 -5.01 -7.27
CA LEU A 99 14.43 -6.24 -7.30
C LEU A 99 13.64 -7.40 -7.90
N ILE A 100 12.37 -7.53 -7.50
CA ILE A 100 11.45 -8.54 -8.03
C ILE A 100 11.14 -8.28 -9.52
N GLU A 101 10.89 -7.03 -9.89
CA GLU A 101 10.68 -6.61 -11.28
C GLU A 101 11.91 -6.90 -12.16
N ALA A 102 13.11 -6.59 -11.67
CA ALA A 102 14.35 -6.86 -12.38
C ALA A 102 14.62 -8.37 -12.57
N ALA A 103 14.08 -9.21 -11.70
CA ALA A 103 14.10 -10.67 -11.83
C ALA A 103 13.09 -11.20 -12.86
N GLY A 104 12.26 -10.34 -13.47
CA GLY A 104 11.27 -10.72 -14.48
C GLY A 104 10.02 -11.37 -13.91
N LEU A 105 9.78 -11.22 -12.60
CA LEU A 105 8.62 -11.82 -11.94
C LEU A 105 7.33 -11.01 -12.23
N PRO A 106 6.19 -11.70 -12.33
CA PRO A 106 4.90 -11.04 -12.54
C PRO A 106 4.51 -10.25 -11.29
N VAL A 107 4.46 -8.93 -11.43
CA VAL A 107 3.98 -8.00 -10.41
C VAL A 107 2.93 -7.06 -11.02
N PRO A 108 2.02 -6.47 -10.22
CA PRO A 108 1.12 -5.45 -10.74
C PRO A 108 1.91 -4.28 -11.31
N ARG A 109 1.52 -3.75 -12.48
CA ARG A 109 2.04 -2.46 -12.95
C ARG A 109 1.91 -1.43 -11.83
N THR A 110 3.02 -0.84 -11.45
CA THR A 110 3.12 0.01 -10.26
C THR A 110 3.78 1.35 -10.61
N VAL A 111 3.25 2.44 -10.06
CA VAL A 111 3.87 3.76 -10.08
C VAL A 111 4.12 4.19 -8.64
N ILE A 112 5.40 4.35 -8.28
CA ILE A 112 5.82 4.81 -6.96
C ILE A 112 5.82 6.34 -6.94
N VAL A 113 5.23 6.91 -5.89
CA VAL A 113 5.19 8.35 -5.62
C VAL A 113 5.75 8.60 -4.23
N GLU A 114 6.83 9.36 -4.16
CA GLU A 114 7.46 9.76 -2.89
C GLU A 114 7.02 11.17 -2.52
N THR A 115 6.99 11.46 -1.22
CA THR A 115 6.57 12.75 -0.69
C THR A 115 7.24 13.05 0.66
N ASP A 116 7.61 14.31 0.86
CA ASP A 116 8.08 14.85 2.14
C ASP A 116 6.97 15.66 2.85
N VAL A 117 5.73 15.55 2.37
CA VAL A 117 4.57 16.21 3.01
C VAL A 117 4.28 15.55 4.35
N GLU A 118 4.14 16.35 5.40
CA GLU A 118 3.75 15.92 6.76
C GLU A 118 2.27 15.51 6.79
N LEU A 119 1.95 14.35 6.20
CA LEU A 119 0.58 13.88 6.01
C LEU A 119 -0.14 13.59 7.32
N VAL A 120 0.58 13.37 8.43
CA VAL A 120 -0.03 13.18 9.76
C VAL A 120 -0.88 14.37 10.19
N ALA A 121 -0.54 15.60 9.75
CA ALA A 121 -1.31 16.81 10.03
C ALA A 121 -2.74 16.76 9.49
N LEU A 122 -3.02 15.88 8.51
CA LEU A 122 -4.38 15.63 8.04
C LEU A 122 -5.30 15.15 9.17
N LEU A 123 -4.76 14.37 10.12
CA LEU A 123 -5.53 13.81 11.24
C LEU A 123 -5.99 14.90 12.22
N ASP A 124 -5.25 16.00 12.31
CA ASP A 124 -5.62 17.20 13.07
C ASP A 124 -6.58 18.12 12.31
N GLY A 125 -6.99 17.73 11.09
CA GLY A 125 -7.85 18.52 10.21
C GLY A 125 -7.14 19.64 9.47
N GLU A 126 -5.80 19.63 9.47
CA GLU A 126 -4.97 20.58 8.74
C GLU A 126 -4.80 20.17 7.27
N SER A 127 -4.42 21.14 6.43
CA SER A 127 -4.05 20.91 5.03
C SER A 127 -2.56 21.20 4.87
N PRO A 128 -1.68 20.19 5.01
CA PRO A 128 -0.24 20.42 5.00
C PRO A 128 0.24 21.00 3.66
N ILE A 129 1.29 21.83 3.72
CA ILE A 129 1.91 22.43 2.53
C ILE A 129 2.39 21.30 1.61
N GLY A 130 2.03 21.37 0.33
CA GLY A 130 2.40 20.37 -0.68
C GLY A 130 1.42 19.22 -0.85
N LEU A 131 0.37 19.11 -0.02
CA LEU A 131 -0.67 18.09 -0.15
C LEU A 131 -1.28 18.05 -1.55
N GLU A 132 -1.63 19.22 -2.10
CA GLU A 132 -2.24 19.31 -3.43
C GLU A 132 -1.30 18.77 -4.53
N GLY A 133 -0.04 19.17 -4.50
CA GLY A 133 0.98 18.69 -5.44
C GLY A 133 1.18 17.17 -5.35
N PHE A 134 1.17 16.63 -4.13
CA PHE A 134 1.23 15.19 -3.89
C PHE A 134 0.00 14.45 -4.45
N LEU A 135 -1.21 14.96 -4.21
CA LEU A 135 -2.45 14.38 -4.76
C LEU A 135 -2.49 14.44 -6.29
N ILE A 136 -1.97 15.50 -6.91
CA ILE A 136 -1.81 15.60 -8.36
C ILE A 136 -0.90 14.48 -8.89
N CYS A 137 0.22 14.22 -8.22
CA CYS A 137 1.14 13.15 -8.60
C CYS A 137 0.49 11.76 -8.51
N LEU A 138 -0.23 11.48 -7.41
CA LEU A 138 -0.97 10.23 -7.25
C LEU A 138 -2.12 10.09 -8.26
N ARG A 139 -2.81 11.19 -8.60
CA ARG A 139 -3.87 11.19 -9.60
C ARG A 139 -3.32 10.88 -10.99
N ALA A 140 -2.20 11.52 -11.37
CA ALA A 140 -1.51 11.23 -12.62
C ALA A 140 -1.05 9.76 -12.70
N ALA A 141 -0.57 9.19 -11.59
CA ALA A 141 -0.23 7.77 -11.50
C ALA A 141 -1.45 6.86 -11.73
N GLY A 142 -2.61 7.20 -11.16
CA GLY A 142 -3.86 6.48 -11.43
C GLY A 142 -4.36 6.62 -12.87
N ASP A 143 -4.29 7.83 -13.44
CA ASP A 143 -4.65 8.09 -14.84
C ASP A 143 -3.75 7.30 -15.82
N GLN A 144 -2.47 7.12 -15.50
CA GLN A 144 -1.53 6.30 -16.27
C GLN A 144 -1.87 4.80 -16.23
N LEU A 145 -2.32 4.29 -15.08
CA LEU A 145 -2.61 2.86 -14.89
C LEU A 145 -4.02 2.47 -15.35
N GLY A 146 -4.95 3.41 -15.26
CA GLY A 146 -6.39 3.22 -15.39
C GLY A 146 -7.09 3.11 -14.03
N TRP A 147 -8.37 3.49 -14.02
CA TRP A 147 -9.26 3.35 -12.85
C TRP A 147 -10.24 2.18 -13.06
N PRO A 148 -10.67 1.47 -12.00
CA PRO A 148 -10.23 1.59 -10.61
C PRO A 148 -8.76 1.17 -10.43
N ALA A 149 -8.11 1.70 -9.39
CA ALA A 149 -6.71 1.43 -9.08
C ALA A 149 -6.53 1.02 -7.61
N PHE A 150 -5.41 0.36 -7.33
CA PHE A 150 -5.05 -0.10 -5.99
C PHE A 150 -4.00 0.84 -5.36
N LEU A 151 -4.37 1.51 -4.27
CA LEU A 151 -3.52 2.45 -3.54
C LEU A 151 -2.92 1.78 -2.30
N ARG A 152 -1.63 2.02 -2.04
CA ARG A 152 -0.99 1.64 -0.77
C ARG A 152 0.15 2.59 -0.43
N THR A 153 0.55 2.60 0.84
CA THR A 153 1.83 3.14 1.26
C THR A 153 2.95 2.13 0.98
N GLY A 154 4.20 2.52 1.23
CA GLY A 154 5.34 1.62 1.21
C GLY A 154 5.15 0.37 2.07
N HIS A 155 4.35 0.46 3.13
CA HIS A 155 4.27 -0.57 4.17
C HIS A 155 2.89 -1.21 4.34
N THR A 156 1.80 -0.56 3.91
CA THR A 156 0.46 -1.10 4.10
C THR A 156 -0.55 -0.58 3.09
N SER A 157 -1.61 -1.37 2.87
CA SER A 157 -2.75 -1.02 2.03
C SER A 157 -4.08 -1.02 2.79
N GLY A 158 -4.09 -1.34 4.09
CA GLY A 158 -5.33 -1.36 4.89
C GLY A 158 -6.44 -2.24 4.31
N LYS A 159 -6.12 -3.45 3.81
CA LYS A 159 -7.06 -4.35 3.10
C LYS A 159 -8.38 -4.60 3.86
N HIS A 160 -8.36 -4.63 5.19
CA HIS A 160 -9.56 -4.80 6.02
C HIS A 160 -10.55 -3.61 5.98
N GLU A 161 -10.20 -2.53 5.29
CA GLU A 161 -11.09 -1.39 5.04
C GLU A 161 -11.13 -1.08 3.53
N TRP A 162 -11.15 -2.12 2.70
CA TRP A 162 -10.97 -2.12 1.23
C TRP A 162 -11.52 -0.88 0.51
N LYS A 163 -12.84 -0.67 0.55
CA LYS A 163 -13.53 0.46 -0.10
C LYS A 163 -13.21 1.84 0.47
N ARG A 164 -12.62 1.90 1.66
CA ARG A 164 -12.21 3.14 2.32
C ARG A 164 -10.74 3.46 2.08
N THR A 165 -9.89 2.44 1.92
CA THR A 165 -8.43 2.54 1.82
C THR A 165 -7.94 2.24 0.40
N CYS A 166 -7.57 1.01 0.11
CA CYS A 166 -6.79 0.64 -1.07
C CYS A 166 -7.56 0.55 -2.38
N TYR A 167 -8.89 0.37 -2.37
CA TYR A 167 -9.68 0.38 -3.60
C TYR A 167 -10.10 1.80 -3.99
N VAL A 168 -9.41 2.40 -4.96
CA VAL A 168 -9.71 3.75 -5.42
C VAL A 168 -10.52 3.67 -6.72
N PRO A 169 -11.83 3.97 -6.71
CA PRO A 169 -12.68 3.79 -7.90
C PRO A 169 -12.38 4.80 -9.00
N SER A 170 -11.88 5.99 -8.64
CA SER A 170 -11.65 7.09 -9.57
C SER A 170 -10.81 8.20 -8.91
N GLY A 171 -10.17 9.04 -9.73
CA GLY A 171 -9.29 10.11 -9.25
C GLY A 171 -9.96 11.18 -8.38
N ASP A 172 -11.27 11.44 -8.53
CA ASP A 172 -12.02 12.38 -7.68
C ASP A 172 -12.21 11.86 -6.24
N LYS A 173 -12.08 10.54 -6.03
CA LYS A 173 -12.16 9.93 -4.70
C LYS A 173 -10.81 9.84 -4.01
N LEU A 174 -9.70 9.99 -4.71
CA LEU A 174 -8.33 9.73 -4.21
C LEU A 174 -8.05 10.35 -2.83
N GLY A 175 -8.40 11.61 -2.60
CA GLY A 175 -8.08 12.32 -1.35
C GLY A 175 -8.60 11.63 -0.09
N ARG A 176 -9.83 11.09 -0.10
CA ARG A 176 -10.38 10.37 1.07
C ARG A 176 -9.69 9.02 1.32
N HIS A 177 -9.17 8.38 0.27
CA HIS A 177 -8.44 7.12 0.38
C HIS A 177 -7.02 7.35 0.93
N VAL A 178 -6.36 8.43 0.49
CA VAL A 178 -5.10 8.90 1.08
C VAL A 178 -5.29 9.18 2.57
N TYR A 179 -6.30 9.97 2.94
CA TYR A 179 -6.62 10.24 4.34
C TYR A 179 -6.82 8.94 5.15
N ALA A 180 -7.63 8.01 4.64
CA ALA A 180 -7.91 6.75 5.34
C ALA A 180 -6.65 5.89 5.53
N LEU A 181 -5.75 5.87 4.55
CA LEU A 181 -4.47 5.16 4.67
C LEU A 181 -3.50 5.84 5.62
N VAL A 182 -3.51 7.18 5.71
CA VAL A 182 -2.74 7.91 6.72
C VAL A 182 -3.26 7.58 8.12
N GLU A 183 -4.59 7.62 8.33
CA GLU A 183 -5.21 7.23 9.61
C GLU A 183 -4.82 5.79 9.98
N PHE A 184 -5.01 4.84 9.04
CA PHE A 184 -4.65 3.45 9.26
C PHE A 184 -3.16 3.29 9.63
N SER A 185 -2.26 3.96 8.89
CA SER A 185 -0.82 3.89 9.13
C SER A 185 -0.42 4.41 10.51
N ASN A 186 -1.14 5.41 11.06
CA ASN A 186 -0.90 5.93 12.40
C ASN A 186 -1.56 5.10 13.51
N CYS A 187 -2.56 4.27 13.19
CA CYS A 187 -3.28 3.44 14.17
C CYS A 187 -2.76 2.00 14.30
N VAL A 188 -1.80 1.57 13.48
CA VAL A 188 -1.15 0.27 13.65
C VAL A 188 -0.33 0.23 14.95
N ASN A 189 -0.16 -0.96 15.53
CA ASN A 189 0.56 -1.20 16.79
C ASN A 189 2.10 -1.08 16.63
N GLU A 190 2.58 -0.03 15.98
CA GLU A 190 3.98 0.37 15.92
C GLU A 190 4.15 1.66 16.73
N PRO A 191 5.23 1.84 17.53
CA PRO A 191 5.35 2.98 18.46
C PRO A 191 5.22 4.39 17.84
N LEU A 192 5.45 4.53 16.53
CA LEU A 192 5.33 5.78 15.78
C LEU A 192 4.43 5.65 14.53
N GLY A 193 3.64 4.58 14.45
CA GLY A 193 2.93 4.22 13.21
C GLY A 193 3.85 3.77 12.08
N LEU A 194 3.28 3.60 10.89
CA LEU A 194 3.99 3.27 9.67
C LEU A 194 4.31 4.53 8.84
N PRO A 195 5.49 4.60 8.20
CA PRO A 195 5.85 5.72 7.34
C PRO A 195 4.85 5.95 6.19
N THR A 196 4.63 7.22 5.87
CA THR A 196 3.75 7.66 4.75
C THR A 196 4.49 8.53 3.74
N ASN A 197 5.81 8.44 3.67
CA ASN A 197 6.66 9.16 2.72
C ASN A 197 6.79 8.44 1.36
N VAL A 198 6.43 7.16 1.30
CA VAL A 198 6.39 6.36 0.06
C VAL A 198 4.98 5.86 -0.17
N TRP A 199 4.46 6.08 -1.36
CA TRP A 199 3.17 5.60 -1.84
C TRP A 199 3.34 4.89 -3.16
N CYS A 200 2.39 4.04 -3.50
CA CYS A 200 2.26 3.58 -4.86
C CYS A 200 0.81 3.44 -5.30
N MET A 201 0.59 3.76 -6.57
CA MET A 201 -0.59 3.36 -7.30
C MET A 201 -0.27 2.10 -8.09
N ARG A 202 -1.18 1.12 -8.05
CA ARG A 202 -1.04 -0.14 -8.77
C ARG A 202 -2.27 -0.38 -9.64
N GLU A 203 -2.06 -1.07 -10.76
CA GLU A 203 -3.20 -1.61 -11.50
C GLU A 203 -3.99 -2.56 -10.59
N LEU A 204 -5.31 -2.48 -10.68
CA LEU A 204 -6.17 -3.47 -10.02
C LEU A 204 -6.13 -4.74 -10.87
N LEU A 205 -5.59 -5.83 -10.30
CA LEU A 205 -5.49 -7.10 -10.99
C LEU A 205 -6.89 -7.67 -11.29
N PRO A 206 -7.09 -8.33 -12.45
CA PRO A 206 -8.33 -9.06 -12.74
C PRO A 206 -8.36 -10.35 -11.91
N THR A 207 -8.93 -10.27 -10.70
CA THR A 207 -8.95 -11.39 -9.76
C THR A 207 -10.15 -12.31 -9.96
N LYS A 208 -10.09 -13.49 -9.31
CA LYS A 208 -11.17 -14.48 -9.25
C LYS A 208 -11.69 -14.57 -7.81
N PRO A 209 -12.60 -13.69 -7.36
CA PRO A 209 -13.08 -13.72 -5.99
C PRO A 209 -13.88 -15.01 -5.75
N VAL A 210 -13.58 -15.70 -4.65
CA VAL A 210 -14.40 -16.83 -4.17
C VAL A 210 -15.64 -16.30 -3.44
N PHE A 211 -15.47 -15.20 -2.71
CA PHE A 211 -16.55 -14.43 -2.09
C PHE A 211 -16.08 -13.00 -1.78
N THR A 212 -16.98 -12.17 -1.26
CA THR A 212 -16.67 -10.84 -0.73
C THR A 212 -16.81 -10.83 0.80
N ALA A 213 -15.91 -10.16 1.51
CA ALA A 213 -15.99 -9.96 2.96
C ALA A 213 -16.64 -8.59 3.26
N PRO A 214 -17.93 -8.52 3.66
CA PRO A 214 -18.65 -7.25 3.78
C PRO A 214 -18.10 -6.36 4.90
N ALA A 215 -17.73 -6.93 6.04
CA ALA A 215 -17.12 -6.17 7.15
C ALA A 215 -15.76 -5.58 6.78
N TYR A 216 -15.14 -6.02 5.69
CA TYR A 216 -13.92 -5.44 5.14
C TYR A 216 -14.17 -4.42 4.03
N GLY A 217 -15.39 -3.87 3.95
CA GLY A 217 -15.78 -2.95 2.89
C GLY A 217 -15.99 -3.68 1.56
N ASP A 218 -16.67 -4.83 1.61
CA ASP A 218 -16.92 -5.73 0.48
C ASP A 218 -15.62 -6.11 -0.26
N MET A 219 -14.58 -6.43 0.50
CA MET A 219 -13.30 -6.83 -0.07
C MET A 219 -13.45 -8.14 -0.86
N PRO A 220 -13.01 -8.22 -2.12
CA PRO A 220 -12.96 -9.48 -2.85
C PRO A 220 -11.90 -10.39 -2.23
N ILE A 221 -12.33 -11.54 -1.71
CA ILE A 221 -11.44 -12.58 -1.17
C ILE A 221 -11.12 -13.56 -2.27
N CYS A 222 -9.84 -13.63 -2.60
CA CYS A 222 -9.29 -14.41 -3.71
C CYS A 222 -8.29 -15.42 -3.16
N ARG A 223 -7.95 -16.41 -3.98
CA ARG A 223 -6.92 -17.39 -3.66
C ARG A 223 -5.55 -16.68 -3.62
N GLU A 224 -4.98 -16.60 -2.44
CA GLU A 224 -3.73 -15.91 -2.13
C GLU A 224 -2.90 -16.80 -1.21
N PHE A 225 -1.61 -16.98 -1.51
CA PHE A 225 -0.70 -17.80 -0.73
C PHE A 225 0.50 -16.98 -0.26
N ARG A 226 0.91 -17.27 0.97
CA ARG A 226 2.14 -16.73 1.57
C ARG A 226 3.19 -17.83 1.59
N VAL A 227 4.33 -17.54 0.98
CA VAL A 227 5.47 -18.46 0.92
C VAL A 227 6.63 -17.86 1.68
N PHE A 228 7.18 -18.61 2.63
CA PHE A 228 8.41 -18.23 3.31
C PHE A 228 9.60 -18.86 2.59
N VAL A 229 10.60 -18.04 2.29
CA VAL A 229 11.80 -18.40 1.55
C VAL A 229 13.05 -17.93 2.29
N ASP A 230 14.18 -18.58 2.05
CA ASP A 230 15.51 -18.14 2.48
C ASP A 230 16.47 -18.30 1.29
N GLY A 231 16.77 -17.16 0.65
CA GLY A 231 17.33 -17.14 -0.69
C GLY A 231 16.39 -17.84 -1.67
N ASP A 232 16.92 -18.80 -2.43
CA ASP A 232 16.16 -19.61 -3.38
C ASP A 232 15.37 -20.76 -2.74
N LYS A 233 15.51 -21.00 -1.43
CA LYS A 233 14.92 -22.17 -0.76
C LYS A 233 13.56 -21.84 -0.17
N VAL A 234 12.52 -22.53 -0.65
CA VAL A 234 11.20 -22.47 -0.01
C VAL A 234 11.22 -23.23 1.32
N ARG A 235 10.84 -22.54 2.40
CA ARG A 235 10.77 -23.07 3.77
C ARG A 235 9.39 -23.63 4.09
N CYS A 236 8.35 -22.86 3.82
CA CYS A 236 6.96 -23.27 3.98
C CYS A 236 6.04 -22.44 3.09
N LEU A 237 4.83 -22.95 2.89
CA LEU A 237 3.80 -22.37 2.05
C LEU A 237 2.48 -22.50 2.80
N HIS A 238 1.74 -21.41 2.89
CA HIS A 238 0.45 -21.37 3.59
C HIS A 238 -0.58 -20.53 2.83
N PRO A 239 -1.88 -20.84 2.95
CA PRO A 239 -2.93 -19.89 2.59
C PRO A 239 -2.70 -18.55 3.30
N TYR A 240 -2.91 -17.44 2.60
CA TYR A 240 -2.67 -16.11 3.13
C TYR A 240 -3.66 -15.77 4.25
N TRP A 241 -4.92 -16.15 4.08
CA TRP A 241 -6.01 -15.81 4.99
C TRP A 241 -6.25 -16.93 6.02
N PRO A 242 -6.04 -16.67 7.32
CA PRO A 242 -6.51 -17.58 8.36
C PRO A 242 -8.04 -17.64 8.38
N HIS A 243 -8.59 -18.83 8.65
CA HIS A 243 -10.02 -19.09 8.74
C HIS A 243 -10.72 -18.09 9.67
N GLU A 244 -10.17 -17.91 10.88
CA GLU A 244 -10.74 -17.03 11.90
C GLU A 244 -10.69 -15.53 11.55
N VAL A 245 -9.78 -15.13 10.66
CA VAL A 245 -9.74 -13.76 10.13
C VAL A 245 -10.87 -13.59 9.13
N LEU A 246 -11.06 -14.52 8.19
CA LEU A 246 -12.15 -14.44 7.22
C LEU A 246 -13.52 -14.50 7.88
N MET A 247 -13.69 -15.30 8.94
CA MET A 247 -14.92 -15.27 9.75
C MET A 247 -15.22 -13.88 10.30
N ARG A 248 -14.22 -13.06 10.66
CA ARG A 248 -14.46 -11.67 11.11
C ARG A 248 -14.87 -10.73 9.97
N GLY A 249 -14.65 -11.13 8.72
CA GLY A 249 -15.16 -10.46 7.53
C GLY A 249 -16.68 -10.55 7.39
N PHE A 250 -17.32 -11.44 8.15
CA PHE A 250 -18.76 -11.61 8.29
C PHE A 250 -19.09 -11.41 9.77
N PRO A 251 -19.58 -10.25 10.21
CA PRO A 251 -19.88 -10.05 11.61
C PRO A 251 -20.95 -11.05 12.03
N LEU A 252 -20.55 -12.11 12.73
CA LEU A 252 -21.50 -12.99 13.39
C LEU A 252 -22.21 -12.17 14.47
N LEU A 253 -23.54 -12.27 14.53
CA LEU A 253 -24.26 -12.02 15.78
C LEU A 253 -23.68 -12.99 16.83
N ARG A 254 -22.73 -12.52 17.63
CA ARG A 254 -22.42 -13.25 18.86
C ARG A 254 -23.69 -13.21 19.69
N ALA A 255 -24.13 -14.34 20.24
CA ALA A 255 -25.35 -14.41 21.05
C ALA A 255 -25.34 -13.41 22.24
N ASP A 256 -24.16 -12.97 22.69
CA ASP A 256 -23.94 -11.99 23.75
C ASP A 256 -23.57 -10.58 23.25
N SER A 257 -23.55 -10.34 21.94
CA SER A 257 -23.31 -9.02 21.36
C SER A 257 -24.38 -8.01 21.81
N PHE A 258 -24.05 -6.72 21.79
CA PHE A 258 -25.01 -5.68 22.12
C PHE A 258 -26.20 -5.75 21.14
N GLU A 259 -25.89 -5.99 19.87
CA GLU A 259 -26.81 -6.16 18.77
C GLU A 259 -27.76 -7.36 19.01
N ALA A 260 -27.22 -8.53 19.38
CA ALA A 260 -28.03 -9.70 19.73
C ALA A 260 -28.92 -9.47 20.97
N ARG A 261 -28.40 -8.74 21.98
CA ARG A 261 -29.15 -8.41 23.20
C ARG A 261 -30.28 -7.40 22.97
N HIS A 262 -30.22 -6.66 21.87
CA HIS A 262 -31.15 -5.59 21.53
C HIS A 262 -31.93 -5.87 20.23
N ASP A 263 -31.85 -7.10 19.71
CA ASP A 263 -32.53 -7.54 18.49
C ASP A 263 -32.25 -6.62 17.28
N LEU A 264 -31.05 -6.03 17.25
CA LEU A 264 -30.61 -5.19 16.15
C LEU A 264 -30.15 -6.10 15.00
N PRO A 265 -30.56 -5.82 13.75
CA PRO A 265 -30.13 -6.59 12.61
C PRO A 265 -28.60 -6.54 12.50
N CYS A 266 -27.97 -7.70 12.39
CA CYS A 266 -26.64 -7.75 11.83
C CYS A 266 -26.75 -7.81 10.32
N ASP A 267 -26.05 -6.91 9.66
CA ASP A 267 -26.23 -6.72 8.22
C ASP A 267 -25.69 -7.89 7.39
N PHE A 268 -24.88 -8.81 7.97
CA PHE A 268 -24.27 -9.90 7.21
C PHE A 268 -24.09 -11.19 8.00
N ASP A 269 -24.71 -12.27 7.51
CA ASP A 269 -24.51 -13.64 7.99
C ASP A 269 -23.32 -14.31 7.29
N LEU A 270 -22.75 -15.32 7.95
CA LEU A 270 -21.78 -16.22 7.33
C LEU A 270 -22.52 -17.06 6.27
N PRO A 271 -22.00 -17.18 5.03
CA PRO A 271 -22.62 -18.03 4.02
C PRO A 271 -22.71 -19.50 4.47
N ASP A 272 -23.81 -20.19 4.15
CA ASP A 272 -23.98 -21.61 4.47
C ASP A 272 -22.86 -22.50 3.88
N ASP A 273 -22.30 -22.08 2.74
CA ASP A 273 -21.22 -22.74 2.01
C ASP A 273 -19.81 -22.19 2.36
N PHE A 274 -19.66 -21.48 3.49
CA PHE A 274 -18.40 -20.84 3.86
C PHE A 274 -17.22 -21.82 3.97
N GLU A 275 -17.43 -23.01 4.53
CA GLU A 275 -16.38 -24.01 4.67
C GLU A 275 -15.91 -24.55 3.31
N GLU A 276 -16.82 -24.73 2.35
CA GLU A 276 -16.49 -25.13 0.98
C GLU A 276 -15.70 -24.04 0.26
N LYS A 277 -16.13 -22.78 0.42
CA LYS A 277 -15.42 -21.60 -0.09
C LYS A 277 -14.03 -21.45 0.52
N TYR A 278 -13.89 -21.67 1.83
CA TYR A 278 -12.60 -21.61 2.50
C TYR A 278 -11.68 -22.74 2.05
N ALA A 279 -12.20 -23.96 1.85
CA ALA A 279 -11.45 -25.06 1.28
C ALA A 279 -10.94 -24.72 -0.13
N ALA A 280 -11.76 -24.07 -0.96
CA ALA A 280 -11.35 -23.61 -2.29
C ALA A 280 -10.23 -22.55 -2.26
N LEU A 281 -10.23 -21.66 -1.26
CA LEU A 281 -9.13 -20.70 -1.04
C LEU A 281 -7.82 -21.38 -0.62
N CYS A 282 -7.90 -22.54 0.03
CA CYS A 282 -6.73 -23.28 0.50
C CYS A 282 -6.22 -24.32 -0.51
N ASP A 283 -6.91 -24.52 -1.64
CA ASP A 283 -6.58 -25.57 -2.61
C ASP A 283 -5.33 -25.22 -3.42
N LEU A 284 -4.30 -26.06 -3.27
CA LEU A 284 -2.96 -25.90 -3.84
C LEU A 284 -2.66 -26.81 -5.03
N ARG A 285 -3.52 -27.81 -5.28
CA ARG A 285 -3.10 -29.06 -5.94
C ARG A 285 -2.40 -28.86 -7.29
N ASP A 286 -2.95 -28.01 -8.15
CA ASP A 286 -2.41 -27.80 -9.50
C ASP A 286 -1.42 -26.64 -9.59
N ASP A 287 -1.26 -25.86 -8.51
CA ASP A 287 -0.51 -24.59 -8.51
C ASP A 287 0.75 -24.61 -7.64
N GLU A 288 0.94 -25.63 -6.79
CA GLU A 288 2.01 -25.67 -5.79
C GLU A 288 3.40 -25.49 -6.40
N GLU A 289 3.72 -26.18 -7.50
CA GLU A 289 5.01 -26.06 -8.17
C GLU A 289 5.25 -24.64 -8.71
N THR A 290 4.24 -24.06 -9.34
CA THR A 290 4.29 -22.69 -9.89
C THR A 290 4.51 -21.67 -8.78
N ILE A 291 3.74 -21.76 -7.69
CA ILE A 291 3.83 -20.84 -6.55
C ILE A 291 5.22 -20.94 -5.89
N ARG A 292 5.71 -22.16 -5.67
CA ARG A 292 7.05 -22.39 -5.10
C ARG A 292 8.16 -21.85 -5.99
N SER A 293 8.05 -22.04 -7.31
CA SER A 293 9.02 -21.54 -8.28
C SER A 293 9.08 -19.99 -8.28
N LEU A 294 7.93 -19.32 -8.33
CA LEU A 294 7.86 -17.86 -8.29
C LEU A 294 8.41 -17.29 -6.97
N ALA A 295 8.05 -17.89 -5.84
CA ALA A 295 8.55 -17.46 -4.54
C ALA A 295 10.05 -17.71 -4.39
N SER A 296 10.57 -18.84 -4.88
CA SER A 296 12.01 -19.15 -4.90
C SER A 296 12.79 -18.11 -5.70
N GLN A 297 12.30 -17.75 -6.89
CA GLN A 297 12.90 -16.70 -7.70
C GLN A 297 12.86 -15.33 -7.00
N ALA A 298 11.76 -15.00 -6.32
CA ALA A 298 11.64 -13.76 -5.55
C ALA A 298 12.65 -13.72 -4.40
N GLY A 299 12.77 -14.82 -3.64
CA GLY A 299 13.75 -14.93 -2.56
C GLY A 299 15.19 -14.88 -3.04
N ALA A 300 15.50 -15.48 -4.20
CA ALA A 300 16.82 -15.38 -4.82
C ALA A 300 17.16 -13.93 -5.22
N ALA A 301 16.18 -13.16 -5.70
CA ALA A 301 16.35 -11.77 -6.08
C ALA A 301 16.53 -10.84 -4.86
N LEU A 302 15.81 -11.11 -3.77
CA LEU A 302 15.83 -10.27 -2.57
C LEU A 302 17.02 -10.58 -1.65
N GLY A 303 17.44 -11.85 -1.59
CA GLY A 303 18.49 -12.34 -0.71
C GLY A 303 18.07 -12.40 0.76
N GLY A 304 18.38 -13.50 1.44
CA GLY A 304 18.01 -13.74 2.84
C GLY A 304 16.58 -14.27 3.00
N ALA A 305 16.02 -14.13 4.21
CA ALA A 305 14.74 -14.72 4.58
C ALA A 305 13.56 -13.75 4.36
N TRP A 306 12.61 -14.17 3.51
CA TRP A 306 11.44 -13.36 3.13
C TRP A 306 10.14 -14.15 3.21
N SER A 307 9.06 -13.40 3.38
CA SER A 307 7.69 -13.81 3.18
C SER A 307 7.20 -13.16 1.88
N VAL A 308 6.74 -13.97 0.93
CA VAL A 308 6.31 -13.53 -0.39
C VAL A 308 4.84 -13.90 -0.57
N ASP A 309 4.01 -12.91 -0.88
CA ASP A 309 2.58 -13.09 -1.10
C ASP A 309 2.30 -13.18 -2.60
N LEU A 310 1.59 -14.24 -3.00
CA LEU A 310 1.21 -14.52 -4.37
C LEU A 310 -0.31 -14.58 -4.50
N LEU A 311 -0.85 -13.85 -5.47
CA LEU A 311 -2.28 -13.75 -5.74
C LEU A 311 -2.63 -14.41 -7.07
N ASP A 312 -3.66 -15.25 -7.08
CA ASP A 312 -4.23 -15.83 -8.30
C ASP A 312 -5.11 -14.82 -9.03
N THR A 313 -4.93 -14.72 -10.34
CA THR A 313 -5.63 -13.80 -11.23
C THR A 313 -6.04 -14.51 -12.52
N ASP A 314 -6.88 -13.86 -13.33
CA ASP A 314 -7.19 -14.32 -14.69
C ASP A 314 -5.96 -14.37 -15.60
N ARG A 315 -4.88 -13.67 -15.23
CA ARG A 315 -3.60 -13.63 -15.95
C ARG A 315 -2.52 -14.53 -15.33
N GLY A 316 -2.88 -15.39 -14.38
CA GLY A 316 -1.95 -16.24 -13.63
C GLY A 316 -1.54 -15.65 -12.28
N TRP A 317 -0.48 -16.20 -11.68
CA TRP A 317 0.01 -15.82 -10.36
C TRP A 317 0.86 -14.56 -10.39
N TYR A 318 0.61 -13.64 -9.46
CA TYR A 318 1.34 -12.38 -9.32
C TYR A 318 1.93 -12.26 -7.93
N VAL A 319 3.18 -11.80 -7.81
CA VAL A 319 3.76 -11.39 -6.54
C VAL A 319 3.19 -10.03 -6.15
N THR A 320 2.43 -9.99 -5.06
CA THR A 320 1.69 -8.79 -4.63
C THR A 320 2.34 -8.09 -3.44
N ASP A 321 3.08 -8.82 -2.61
CA ASP A 321 3.78 -8.26 -1.45
C ASP A 321 5.02 -9.07 -1.08
N ALA A 322 5.97 -8.42 -0.43
CA ALA A 322 7.13 -9.06 0.16
C ALA A 322 7.51 -8.36 1.48
N ALA A 323 7.86 -9.14 2.49
CA ALA A 323 8.29 -8.65 3.79
C ALA A 323 9.33 -9.57 4.42
N GLU A 324 10.15 -9.05 5.33
CA GLU A 324 11.12 -9.85 6.08
C GLU A 324 10.39 -10.96 6.85
N ALA A 325 10.93 -12.18 6.77
CA ALA A 325 10.21 -13.37 7.23
C ALA A 325 9.89 -13.37 8.73
N ASP A 326 10.82 -12.86 9.55
CA ASP A 326 10.72 -12.75 11.01
C ASP A 326 9.65 -11.74 11.48
N ARG A 327 9.22 -10.85 10.57
CA ARG A 327 8.23 -9.79 10.82
C ARG A 327 6.88 -10.05 10.16
N SER A 328 6.75 -11.14 9.41
CA SER A 328 5.50 -11.54 8.79
C SER A 328 4.67 -12.44 9.69
N PHE A 329 3.34 -12.36 9.54
CA PHE A 329 2.46 -13.34 10.15
C PHE A 329 2.80 -14.74 9.65
N HIS A 330 3.14 -15.62 10.59
CA HIS A 330 3.46 -17.02 10.37
C HIS A 330 2.57 -17.90 11.24
N TRP A 331 1.82 -18.79 10.61
CA TRP A 331 0.97 -19.81 11.21
C TRP A 331 1.66 -20.49 12.40
N GLU A 332 1.05 -20.41 13.59
CA GLU A 332 1.66 -20.87 14.85
C GLU A 332 2.06 -22.34 14.84
N ARG A 333 1.31 -23.18 14.13
CA ARG A 333 1.53 -24.63 14.05
C ARG A 333 2.48 -25.04 12.93
N CYS A 334 3.15 -24.11 12.26
CA CYS A 334 4.12 -24.44 11.23
C CYS A 334 5.43 -24.94 11.85
N ALA A 335 5.85 -26.16 11.49
CA ALA A 335 7.11 -26.74 11.97
C ALA A 335 8.34 -25.90 11.55
N ALA A 336 8.27 -25.19 10.43
CA ALA A 336 9.35 -24.34 9.94
C ALA A 336 9.47 -23.00 10.69
N LYS A 337 8.48 -22.62 11.52
CA LYS A 337 8.49 -21.33 12.25
C LYS A 337 9.68 -21.16 13.19
N ALA A 338 10.22 -22.25 13.74
CA ALA A 338 11.38 -22.18 14.63
C ALA A 338 12.71 -21.91 13.90
N THR A 339 12.72 -21.95 12.56
CA THR A 339 13.92 -21.82 11.73
C THR A 339 13.85 -20.66 10.73
N VAL A 340 12.79 -19.86 10.82
CA VAL A 340 12.55 -18.66 10.02
C VAL A 340 12.65 -17.48 10.97
#